data_AF-A0AAD1WYK3-F1
#
_entry.id   AF-A0AAD1WYK3-F1
#
_cell.length_a   1.000
_cell.length_b   1.000
_cell.length_c   1.000
_cell.angle_alpha   90.00
_cell.angle_beta   90.00
_cell.angle_gamma   90.00
#
_symmetry.space_group_name_H-M   'P 1'
#
loop_
_entity.id
_entity.type
_entity.pdbx_description
1 polymer ?
#
loop_
_entity_poly.entity_id
_entity_poly.type
_entity_poly.pdbx_seq_one_letter_code
_entity_poly.pdbx_strand_id
1 'polypeptide(L)'
;MGKKTKKLKTLNWEGSRNIGDLLQQRPRPKMVAPPDSPYTFSEEVMDATDKIPHTVGNLSTPLTEDLTAPATKGDIKALMNNIHAFYNADLDIIQEDITVVTTRVRATEEHLSTVAHQQENSNEQIQSLQAAHRAFQIKMDTLENTQRRNNLKIRGIAETVNDHEMPHFIRCLLFSRCRNPP
;
A
#
# COMPACT_ATOMS: atom_id res chain seq x y z
N MET A 1 -30.41 40.77 41.55
CA MET A 1 -30.24 39.38 41.05
C MET A 1 -28.80 39.19 40.59
N GLY A 2 -27.98 38.49 41.39
CA GLY A 2 -26.53 38.37 41.19
C GLY A 2 -26.17 37.38 40.08
N LYS A 3 -25.45 37.84 39.06
CA LYS A 3 -24.89 37.01 38.00
C LYS A 3 -23.64 36.30 38.53
N LYS A 4 -23.71 34.99 38.77
CA LYS A 4 -22.54 34.16 39.07
C LYS A 4 -21.90 33.70 37.77
N THR A 5 -20.75 34.27 37.41
CA THR A 5 -19.88 33.74 36.36
C THR A 5 -19.07 32.57 36.92
N LYS A 6 -19.28 31.37 36.36
CA LYS A 6 -18.44 30.19 36.65
C LYS A 6 -17.12 30.37 35.90
N LYS A 7 -16.00 30.43 36.63
CA LYS A 7 -14.65 30.38 36.06
C LYS A 7 -14.42 29.01 35.43
N LEU A 8 -14.12 28.97 34.14
CA LEU A 8 -13.56 27.80 33.47
C LEU A 8 -12.17 27.52 34.06
N LYS A 9 -11.97 26.32 34.62
CA LYS A 9 -10.64 25.79 34.90
C LYS A 9 -10.04 25.30 33.57
N THR A 10 -8.96 25.91 33.13
CA THR A 10 -8.07 25.38 32.11
C THR A 10 -7.36 24.15 32.67
N LEU A 11 -7.55 22.99 32.02
CA LEU A 11 -6.67 21.84 32.22
C LEU A 11 -5.41 22.06 31.38
N ASN A 12 -4.27 22.26 32.05
CA ASN A 12 -2.96 22.08 31.43
C ASN A 12 -2.77 20.58 31.19
N TRP A 13 -2.80 20.17 29.92
CA TRP A 13 -2.38 18.83 29.51
C TRP A 13 -1.01 18.95 28.83
N GLU A 14 0.04 19.06 29.66
CA GLU A 14 1.40 18.76 29.21
C GLU A 14 1.48 17.26 28.93
N GLY A 15 1.58 16.91 27.66
CA GLY A 15 1.59 15.53 27.22
C GLY A 15 1.76 15.37 25.72
N SER A 16 2.64 16.16 25.11
CA SER A 16 3.14 15.87 23.76
C SER A 16 3.93 14.56 23.79
N ARG A 17 3.24 13.43 23.67
CA ARG A 17 3.87 12.16 23.32
C ARG A 17 3.88 12.05 21.80
N ASN A 18 5.09 12.06 21.25
CA ASN A 18 5.38 11.82 19.84
C ASN A 18 4.65 10.57 19.34
N ILE A 19 3.72 10.77 18.40
CA ILE A 19 3.07 9.67 17.65
C ILE A 19 4.08 8.98 16.71
N GLY A 20 5.25 9.59 16.45
CA GLY A 20 6.32 9.01 15.64
C GLY A 20 6.96 7.75 16.22
N ASP A 21 7.04 7.62 17.55
CA ASP A 21 7.78 6.51 18.18
C ASP A 21 6.94 5.23 18.31
N LEU A 22 5.61 5.29 18.14
CA LEU A 22 4.74 4.11 18.25
C LEU A 22 4.63 3.30 16.93
N LEU A 23 5.22 3.77 15.84
CA LEU A 23 5.18 3.11 14.52
C LEU A 23 6.44 2.30 14.20
N GLN A 24 7.47 2.32 15.05
CA GLN A 24 8.75 1.62 14.79
C GLN A 24 8.85 0.19 15.36
N GLN A 25 7.83 -0.33 16.04
CA GLN A 25 7.88 -1.68 16.65
C GLN A 25 6.79 -2.66 16.18
N ARG A 26 6.30 -2.53 14.95
CA ARG A 26 5.55 -3.64 14.34
C ARG A 26 6.52 -4.51 13.55
N PRO A 27 6.71 -5.80 13.90
CA PRO A 27 7.47 -6.71 13.07
C PRO A 27 6.79 -6.77 11.69
N ARG A 28 7.57 -6.53 10.63
CA ARG A 28 7.06 -6.66 9.25
C ARG A 28 6.54 -8.08 9.07
N PRO A 29 5.31 -8.30 8.60
CA PRO A 29 4.84 -9.64 8.29
C PRO A 29 5.76 -10.21 7.21
N LYS A 30 6.36 -11.38 7.47
CA LYS A 30 7.02 -12.16 6.42
C LYS A 30 5.95 -12.50 5.40
N MET A 31 6.12 -12.04 4.16
CA MET A 31 5.28 -12.46 3.05
C MET A 31 5.41 -13.97 2.92
N VAL A 32 4.39 -14.69 3.36
CA VAL A 32 4.17 -16.08 2.98
C VAL A 32 3.54 -16.02 1.59
N ALA A 33 4.28 -16.46 0.58
CA ALA A 33 3.73 -16.63 -0.76
C ALA A 33 2.52 -17.59 -0.69
N PRO A 34 1.39 -17.26 -1.33
CA PRO A 34 0.26 -18.18 -1.39
C PRO A 34 0.65 -19.44 -2.19
N PRO A 35 0.31 -20.65 -1.72
CA PRO A 35 0.44 -21.84 -2.54
C PRO A 35 -0.67 -21.84 -3.59
N ASP A 36 -0.29 -22.14 -4.83
CA ASP A 36 -1.16 -22.56 -5.93
C ASP A 36 -2.07 -21.47 -6.52
N SER A 37 -1.45 -20.49 -7.20
CA SER A 37 -2.09 -19.77 -8.30
C SER A 37 -1.71 -20.44 -9.63
N PRO A 38 -2.65 -20.89 -10.47
CA PRO A 38 -2.37 -21.40 -11.81
C PRO A 38 -2.15 -20.25 -12.79
N TYR A 39 -1.29 -19.29 -12.44
CA TYR A 39 -0.84 -18.25 -13.37
C TYR A 39 0.52 -18.65 -13.93
N THR A 40 0.50 -19.42 -15.02
CA THR A 40 1.65 -19.59 -15.90
C THR A 40 1.99 -18.24 -16.54
N PHE A 41 2.90 -17.51 -15.90
CA PHE A 41 4.11 -16.96 -16.50
C PHE A 41 4.04 -16.51 -17.97
N SER A 42 4.13 -15.20 -18.17
CA SER A 42 5.05 -14.64 -19.16
C SER A 42 6.02 -13.73 -18.42
N GLU A 43 7.10 -14.32 -17.89
CA GLU A 43 8.30 -13.59 -17.46
C GLU A 43 9.05 -13.15 -18.73
N GLU A 44 8.49 -12.16 -19.41
CA GLU A 44 9.18 -11.32 -20.40
C GLU A 44 9.05 -9.87 -19.93
N VAL A 45 9.45 -9.62 -18.68
CA VAL A 45 9.77 -8.26 -18.21
C VAL A 45 11.11 -8.28 -17.48
N MET A 46 12.04 -9.09 -17.98
CA MET A 46 13.44 -8.72 -17.90
C MET A 46 13.81 -8.19 -19.28
N ASP A 47 14.47 -7.03 -19.25
CA ASP A 47 15.25 -6.49 -20.34
C ASP A 47 14.51 -5.66 -21.42
N ALA A 48 13.99 -4.51 -21.01
CA ALA A 48 13.71 -3.41 -21.95
C ALA A 48 14.66 -2.21 -21.71
N THR A 49 15.79 -2.45 -21.05
CA THR A 49 16.91 -1.49 -20.99
C THR A 49 17.97 -1.80 -22.06
N ASP A 50 18.07 -3.03 -22.58
CA ASP A 50 19.01 -3.38 -23.67
C ASP A 50 18.49 -3.12 -25.09
N LYS A 51 17.33 -2.48 -25.25
CA LYS A 51 16.79 -2.07 -26.56
C LYS A 51 16.53 -0.58 -26.68
N ILE A 52 17.34 0.23 -26.00
CA ILE A 52 17.74 1.48 -26.66
C ILE A 52 18.78 1.01 -27.68
N PRO A 53 18.57 1.15 -28.99
CA PRO A 53 19.69 1.01 -29.90
C PRO A 53 20.74 2.00 -29.41
N HIS A 54 21.83 1.49 -28.83
CA HIS A 54 23.05 2.26 -28.68
C HIS A 54 23.58 2.49 -30.09
N THR A 55 22.91 3.36 -30.85
CA THR A 55 23.45 3.98 -32.05
C THR A 55 24.43 5.05 -31.60
N VAL A 56 25.41 4.66 -30.77
CA VAL A 56 26.70 5.35 -30.69
C VAL A 56 27.53 4.83 -31.87
N GLY A 57 26.97 4.93 -33.07
CA GLY A 57 27.58 4.48 -34.30
C GLY A 57 28.51 5.58 -34.81
N ASN A 58 29.76 5.55 -34.34
CA ASN A 58 30.91 6.22 -34.96
C ASN A 58 30.73 7.70 -35.36
N LEU A 59 30.59 8.57 -34.35
CA LEU A 59 31.02 9.96 -34.45
C LEU A 59 32.55 10.04 -34.41
N SER A 60 33.26 9.60 -35.45
CA SER A 60 34.67 9.98 -35.73
C SER A 60 35.22 9.22 -36.94
N THR A 61 35.04 9.77 -38.13
CA THR A 61 36.14 9.76 -39.11
C THR A 61 36.74 11.16 -39.08
N PRO A 62 37.98 11.34 -38.59
CA PRO A 62 38.66 12.63 -38.73
C PRO A 62 38.96 12.82 -40.22
N LEU A 63 38.26 13.75 -40.86
CA LEU A 63 38.54 14.22 -42.21
C LEU A 63 39.90 14.94 -42.17
N THR A 64 40.98 14.16 -42.23
CA THR A 64 42.36 14.65 -42.27
C THR A 64 42.90 14.40 -43.66
N GLU A 65 42.40 15.12 -44.64
CA GLU A 65 43.08 15.25 -45.93
C GLU A 65 43.66 16.65 -46.07
N ASP A 66 44.95 16.64 -46.33
CA ASP A 66 45.95 17.70 -46.50
C ASP A 66 45.41 18.98 -47.17
N LEU A 67 45.08 20.00 -46.38
CA LEU A 67 44.64 21.32 -46.85
C LEU A 67 45.83 22.23 -47.14
N THR A 68 46.61 21.92 -48.19
CA THR A 68 47.70 22.78 -48.68
C THR A 68 47.41 23.44 -50.03
N ALA A 69 46.24 23.21 -50.63
CA ALA A 69 45.79 23.83 -51.88
C ALA A 69 44.65 24.86 -51.66
N PRO A 70 44.54 25.94 -52.46
CA PRO A 70 43.46 26.91 -52.34
C PRO A 70 42.11 26.23 -52.67
N ALA A 71 41.25 26.11 -51.67
CA ALA A 71 39.93 25.48 -51.80
C ALA A 71 39.14 26.09 -52.97
N THR A 72 38.71 25.25 -53.90
CA THR A 72 37.91 25.71 -55.04
C THR A 72 36.47 25.94 -54.59
N LYS A 73 35.71 26.76 -55.33
CA LYS A 73 34.26 26.90 -55.10
C LYS A 73 33.51 25.55 -55.16
N GLY A 74 34.06 24.55 -55.87
CA GLY A 74 33.52 23.20 -55.94
C GLY A 74 33.64 22.45 -54.62
N ASP A 75 34.80 22.55 -53.95
CA ASP A 75 35.08 21.86 -52.69
C ASP A 75 34.20 22.41 -51.56
N ILE A 76 34.01 23.73 -51.51
CA ILE A 76 33.10 24.37 -50.54
C ILE A 76 31.66 23.92 -50.75
N LYS A 77 31.22 23.79 -52.01
CA LYS A 77 29.86 23.33 -52.34
C LYS A 77 29.68 21.85 -51.97
N ALA A 78 30.68 21.01 -52.22
CA ALA A 78 30.65 19.60 -51.83
C ALA A 78 30.60 19.44 -50.30
N LEU A 79 31.42 20.21 -49.57
CA LEU A 79 31.40 20.22 -48.11
C LEU A 79 30.03 20.64 -47.57
N MET A 80 29.44 21.72 -48.09
CA MET A 80 28.10 22.17 -47.67
C MET A 80 27.03 21.10 -47.94
N ASN A 81 27.08 20.45 -49.10
CA ASN A 81 26.15 19.37 -49.43
C ASN A 81 26.29 18.17 -48.46
N ASN A 82 27.53 17.80 -48.11
CA ASN A 82 27.79 16.72 -47.15
C ASN A 82 27.30 17.08 -45.75
N ILE A 83 27.53 18.32 -45.30
CA ILE A 83 27.03 18.82 -44.03
C ILE A 83 25.49 18.82 -44.00
N HIS A 84 24.84 19.28 -45.07
CA HIS A 84 23.39 19.24 -45.19
C HIS A 84 22.85 17.81 -45.17
N ALA A 85 23.49 16.88 -45.89
CA ALA A 85 23.11 15.47 -45.90
C ALA A 85 23.24 14.83 -44.50
N PHE A 86 24.33 15.15 -43.79
CA PHE A 86 24.57 14.67 -42.43
C PHE A 86 23.50 15.19 -41.45
N TYR A 87 23.23 16.51 -41.46
CA TYR A 87 22.20 17.07 -40.58
C TYR A 87 20.80 16.53 -40.88
N ASN A 88 20.47 16.31 -42.15
CA ASN A 88 19.17 15.73 -42.48
C ASN A 88 19.04 14.29 -41.97
N ALA A 89 20.10 13.48 -42.08
CA ALA A 89 20.12 12.12 -41.55
C ALA A 89 19.96 12.10 -40.01
N ASP A 90 20.67 12.97 -39.30
CA ASP A 90 20.55 13.10 -37.85
C ASP A 90 19.15 13.57 -37.43
N LEU A 91 18.56 14.51 -38.17
CA LEU A 91 17.20 14.99 -37.90
C LEU A 91 16.16 13.88 -38.09
N ASP A 92 16.32 13.02 -39.09
CA ASP A 92 15.44 11.88 -39.32
C ASP A 92 15.53 10.86 -38.16
N ILE A 93 16.74 10.57 -37.68
CA ILE A 93 16.96 9.68 -36.52
C ILE A 93 16.31 10.28 -35.27
N ILE A 94 16.53 11.57 -34.99
CA ILE A 94 15.95 12.25 -33.83
C ILE A 94 14.42 12.24 -33.92
N GLN A 95 13.84 12.41 -35.11
CA GLN A 95 12.40 12.32 -35.29
C GLN A 95 11.87 10.93 -34.99
N GLU A 96 12.55 9.88 -35.47
CA GLU A 96 12.19 8.49 -35.15
C GLU A 96 12.22 8.26 -33.63
N ASP A 97 13.30 8.64 -32.96
CA ASP A 97 13.45 8.51 -31.51
C ASP A 97 12.34 9.24 -30.75
N ILE A 98 12.01 10.47 -31.15
CA ILE A 98 10.92 11.26 -30.56
C ILE A 98 9.59 10.51 -30.69
N THR A 99 9.30 9.91 -31.84
CA THR A 99 8.05 9.17 -32.03
C THR A 99 7.99 7.92 -31.15
N VAL A 100 9.09 7.18 -31.03
CA VAL A 100 9.19 5.99 -30.17
C VAL A 100 8.98 6.37 -28.70
N VAL A 101 9.67 7.40 -28.22
CA VAL A 101 9.54 7.87 -26.84
C VAL A 101 8.11 8.36 -26.57
N THR A 102 7.51 9.10 -27.50
CA THR A 102 6.13 9.60 -27.36
C THR A 102 5.13 8.46 -27.23
N THR A 103 5.25 7.43 -28.07
CA THR A 103 4.37 6.25 -27.98
C THR A 103 4.56 5.51 -26.66
N ARG A 104 5.81 5.36 -26.19
CA ARG A 104 6.09 4.72 -24.89
C ARG A 104 5.50 5.51 -23.73
N VAL A 105 5.66 6.83 -23.71
CA VAL A 105 5.09 7.71 -22.68
C VAL A 105 3.57 7.54 -22.62
N ARG A 106 2.90 7.61 -23.77
CA ARG A 106 1.45 7.43 -23.85
C ARG A 106 0.99 6.08 -23.31
N ALA A 107 1.69 5.00 -23.67
CA ALA A 107 1.37 3.66 -23.16
C ALA A 107 1.55 3.57 -21.64
N THR A 108 2.60 4.19 -21.09
CA THR A 108 2.82 4.22 -19.64
C THR A 108 1.78 5.05 -18.90
N GLU A 109 1.31 6.15 -19.48
CA GLU A 109 0.24 6.98 -18.91
C GLU A 109 -1.10 6.23 -18.86
N GLU A 110 -1.45 5.51 -19.91
CA GLU A 110 -2.65 4.67 -19.97
C GLU A 110 -2.60 3.52 -18.94
N HIS A 111 -1.43 2.87 -18.83
CA HIS A 111 -1.21 1.83 -17.82
C HIS A 111 -1.33 2.41 -16.40
N LEU A 112 -0.74 3.58 -16.14
CA LEU A 112 -0.84 4.27 -14.85
C LEU A 112 -2.30 4.60 -14.50
N SER A 113 -3.08 5.08 -15.46
CA SER A 113 -4.51 5.36 -15.29
C SER A 113 -5.30 4.10 -14.91
N THR A 114 -5.02 2.98 -15.58
CA THR A 114 -5.65 1.68 -15.29
C THR A 114 -5.32 1.21 -13.88
N VAL A 115 -4.05 1.28 -13.48
CA VAL A 115 -3.60 0.89 -12.13
C VAL A 115 -4.23 1.78 -11.07
N ALA A 116 -4.32 3.09 -11.30
CA ALA A 116 -4.96 4.02 -10.37
C ALA A 116 -6.44 3.64 -10.13
N HIS A 117 -7.18 3.30 -11.19
CA HIS A 117 -8.57 2.88 -11.07
C HIS A 117 -8.71 1.53 -10.34
N GLN A 118 -7.84 0.55 -10.63
CA GLN A 118 -7.81 -0.72 -9.91
C GLN A 118 -7.50 -0.55 -8.41
N GLN A 119 -6.61 0.39 -8.08
CA GLN A 119 -6.27 0.71 -6.70
C GLN A 119 -7.45 1.34 -5.96
N GLU A 120 -8.20 2.24 -6.61
CA GLU A 120 -9.43 2.82 -6.06
C GLU A 120 -10.47 1.73 -5.76
N ASN A 121 -10.77 0.87 -6.73
CA ASN A 121 -11.71 -0.25 -6.56
C ASN A 121 -11.28 -1.19 -5.42
N SER A 122 -9.98 -1.49 -5.32
CA SER A 122 -9.45 -2.33 -4.24
C SER A 122 -9.62 -1.68 -2.87
N ASN A 123 -9.41 -0.36 -2.77
CA ASN A 123 -9.60 0.38 -1.54
C ASN A 123 -11.07 0.38 -1.10
N GLU A 124 -12.01 0.54 -2.03
CA GLU A 124 -13.44 0.44 -1.73
C GLU A 124 -13.80 -0.95 -1.19
N GLN A 125 -13.29 -2.01 -1.82
CA GLN A 125 -13.49 -3.38 -1.34
C GLN A 125 -12.92 -3.58 0.06
N ILE A 126 -11.71 -3.09 0.35
CA ILE A 126 -11.11 -3.17 1.68
C ILE A 126 -11.99 -2.45 2.71
N GLN A 127 -12.48 -1.26 2.40
CA GLN A 127 -13.36 -0.51 3.30
C GLN A 127 -14.67 -1.26 3.56
N SER A 128 -15.27 -1.85 2.53
CA SER A 128 -16.49 -2.65 2.66
C SER A 128 -16.28 -3.88 3.55
N LEU A 129 -15.16 -4.59 3.38
CA LEU A 129 -14.80 -5.76 4.17
C LEU A 129 -14.50 -5.38 5.62
N GLN A 130 -13.82 -4.26 5.86
CA GLN A 130 -13.57 -3.75 7.20
C GLN A 130 -14.88 -3.39 7.92
N ALA A 131 -15.83 -2.77 7.21
CA ALA A 131 -17.14 -2.46 7.76
C ALA A 131 -17.92 -3.74 8.12
N ALA A 132 -17.95 -4.73 7.21
CA ALA A 132 -18.57 -6.02 7.45
C ALA A 132 -17.94 -6.75 8.64
N HIS A 133 -16.60 -6.76 8.73
CA HIS A 133 -15.87 -7.36 9.84
C HIS A 133 -16.23 -6.73 11.18
N ARG A 134 -16.28 -5.39 11.26
CA ARG A 134 -16.73 -4.69 12.48
C ARG A 134 -18.17 -5.06 12.86
N ALA A 135 -19.06 -5.15 11.88
CA ALA A 135 -20.44 -5.56 12.13
C ALA A 135 -20.52 -7.00 12.69
N PHE A 136 -19.71 -7.92 12.14
CA PHE A 136 -19.63 -9.29 12.66
C PHE A 136 -19.07 -9.35 14.09
N GLN A 137 -18.03 -8.57 14.40
CA GLN A 137 -17.48 -8.48 15.75
C GLN A 137 -18.55 -8.03 16.76
N ILE A 138 -19.27 -6.95 16.47
CA ILE A 138 -20.36 -6.46 17.33
C ILE A 138 -21.44 -7.54 17.52
N LYS A 139 -21.77 -8.27 16.46
CA LYS A 139 -22.77 -9.34 16.51
C LYS A 139 -22.29 -10.52 17.37
N MET A 140 -21.01 -10.90 17.27
CA MET A 140 -20.41 -11.93 18.12
C MET A 140 -20.44 -11.53 19.59
N ASP A 141 -20.01 -10.31 19.92
CA ASP A 141 -20.04 -9.80 21.29
C ASP A 141 -21.46 -9.77 21.86
N THR A 142 -22.44 -9.40 21.03
CA THR A 142 -23.86 -9.41 21.42
C THR A 142 -24.36 -10.82 21.72
N LEU A 143 -24.01 -11.80 20.89
CA LEU A 143 -24.38 -13.19 21.09
C LEU A 143 -23.71 -13.77 22.35
N GLU A 144 -22.42 -13.50 22.55
CA GLU A 144 -21.71 -13.93 23.74
C GLU A 144 -22.32 -13.32 25.00
N ASN A 145 -22.63 -12.02 24.99
CA ASN A 145 -23.29 -11.36 26.12
C ASN A 145 -24.68 -11.93 26.38
N THR A 146 -25.46 -12.23 25.32
CA THR A 146 -26.78 -12.85 25.46
C THR A 146 -26.68 -14.25 26.05
N GLN A 147 -25.69 -15.03 25.63
CA GLN A 147 -25.41 -16.36 26.19
C GLN A 147 -24.95 -16.28 27.66
N ARG A 148 -24.16 -15.28 28.04
CA ARG A 148 -23.70 -15.09 29.43
C ARG A 148 -24.79 -14.57 30.37
N ARG A 149 -25.77 -13.80 29.89
CA ARG A 149 -26.83 -13.19 30.72
C ARG A 149 -27.62 -14.19 31.57
N ASN A 150 -27.78 -15.43 31.09
CA ASN A 150 -28.50 -16.47 31.83
C ASN A 150 -27.58 -17.43 32.61
N ASN A 151 -26.26 -17.22 32.58
CA ASN A 151 -25.28 -18.11 33.19
C ASN A 151 -24.56 -17.41 34.36
N LEU A 152 -24.85 -17.82 35.59
CA LEU A 152 -24.14 -17.34 36.77
C LEU A 152 -22.87 -18.17 36.99
N LYS A 153 -21.69 -17.53 36.93
CA LYS A 153 -20.42 -18.20 37.25
C LYS A 153 -20.08 -17.98 38.73
N ILE A 154 -20.17 -19.04 39.53
CA ILE A 154 -19.73 -19.01 40.93
C ILE A 154 -18.26 -19.43 40.97
N ARG A 155 -17.40 -18.59 41.58
CA ARG A 155 -15.96 -18.86 41.74
C ARG A 155 -15.61 -19.00 43.23
N GLY A 156 -14.57 -19.77 43.54
CA GLY A 156 -14.09 -19.93 44.92
C GLY A 156 -14.79 -21.02 45.74
N ILE A 157 -15.54 -21.91 45.09
CA ILE A 157 -16.01 -23.17 45.71
C ILE A 157 -14.92 -24.21 45.48
N ALA A 158 -14.46 -24.89 46.53
CA ALA A 158 -13.50 -25.97 46.40
C ALA A 158 -14.11 -27.15 45.62
N GLU A 159 -13.32 -27.85 44.82
CA GLU A 159 -13.81 -28.88 43.87
C GLU A 159 -14.50 -30.07 44.56
N THR A 160 -14.23 -30.29 45.85
CA THR A 160 -14.75 -31.43 46.64
C THR A 160 -15.94 -31.09 47.52
N VAL A 161 -16.55 -29.91 47.39
CA VAL A 161 -17.65 -29.50 48.26
C VAL A 161 -18.91 -30.29 47.92
N ASN A 162 -19.31 -31.18 48.83
CA ASN A 162 -20.58 -31.88 48.72
C ASN A 162 -21.76 -30.92 48.91
N ASP A 163 -22.96 -31.27 48.42
CA ASP A 163 -24.17 -30.44 48.52
C ASP A 163 -24.43 -29.93 49.94
N HIS A 164 -24.05 -30.67 50.98
CA HIS A 164 -24.25 -30.30 52.39
C HIS A 164 -23.25 -29.27 52.91
N GLU A 165 -22.08 -29.17 52.28
CA GLU A 165 -20.97 -28.27 52.64
C GLU A 165 -21.06 -26.92 51.91
N MET A 166 -21.93 -26.80 50.90
CA MET A 166 -22.20 -25.52 50.24
C MET A 166 -22.89 -24.52 51.19
N PRO A 167 -22.50 -23.22 51.16
CA PRO A 167 -23.15 -22.19 51.94
C PRO A 167 -24.67 -22.17 51.74
N HIS A 168 -25.42 -22.04 52.83
CA HIS A 168 -26.89 -22.14 52.82
C HIS A 168 -27.54 -21.26 51.75
N PHE A 169 -27.03 -20.04 51.56
CA PHE A 169 -27.55 -19.11 50.55
C PHE A 169 -27.41 -19.63 49.11
N ILE A 170 -26.31 -20.32 48.76
CA ILE A 170 -26.12 -20.87 47.41
C ILE A 170 -27.01 -22.08 47.20
N ARG A 171 -27.14 -22.96 48.20
CA ARG A 171 -28.08 -24.09 48.13
C ARG A 171 -29.51 -23.61 47.93
N CYS A 172 -29.88 -22.55 48.62
CA CYS A 172 -31.16 -21.88 48.51
C CYS A 172 -31.41 -21.35 47.08
N LEU A 173 -30.40 -20.71 46.49
CA LEU A 173 -30.43 -20.24 45.10
C LEU A 173 -30.58 -21.37 44.08
N LEU A 174 -29.91 -22.51 44.27
CA LEU A 174 -29.86 -23.60 43.29
C LEU A 174 -31.04 -24.59 43.38
N PHE A 175 -31.51 -24.91 44.59
CA PHE A 175 -32.47 -25.98 44.81
C PHE A 175 -33.89 -25.49 45.16
N SER A 176 -34.12 -24.18 45.18
CA SER A 176 -35.42 -23.52 45.45
C SER A 176 -36.11 -23.97 46.75
N ARG A 177 -35.39 -24.64 47.65
CA ARG A 177 -35.89 -25.20 48.91
C ARG A 177 -35.30 -24.44 50.10
N CYS A 178 -35.71 -23.18 50.24
CA CYS A 178 -35.51 -22.44 51.49
C CYS A 178 -36.73 -22.65 52.38
N ARG A 179 -36.82 -23.80 53.05
CA ARG A 179 -37.55 -23.84 54.31
C ARG A 179 -36.56 -23.41 55.39
N ASN A 180 -36.98 -22.43 56.19
CA ASN A 180 -36.18 -21.81 57.25
C ASN A 180 -35.39 -22.85 58.05
N PRO A 181 -34.12 -22.60 58.39
CA PRO A 181 -33.40 -23.45 59.33
C PRO A 181 -34.08 -23.39 60.71
N PRO A 182 -34.06 -24.49 61.50
CA PRO A 182 -34.45 -24.47 62.90
C PRO A 182 -33.53 -23.58 63.74
#